data_AF-A0A7S1TY56-F1
#
_entry.id   AF-A0A7S1TY56-F1
#
_cell.length_a   1.000
_cell.length_b   1.000
_cell.length_c   1.000
_cell.angle_alpha   90.00
_cell.angle_beta   90.00
_cell.angle_gamma   90.00
#
_symmetry.space_group_name_H-M   'P 1'
#
loop_
_entity.id
_entity.type
_entity.pdbx_description
1 polymer ?
#
loop_
_entity_poly.entity_id
_entity_poly.type
_entity_poly.pdbx_seq_one_letter_code
_entity_poly.pdbx_strand_id
1 'polypeptide(L)'
;DAPVHRAWTDSQWRMDEAEASRRRDLRPSHTVFSIDPPGCQDIDDAMSVRVMPNGNVEVGVHIADVTYFVRDGGALDGAARARGETLYLPHARFDMLPKLLSADVCSLQGGRDRYAVSVMWEVEGLLEAAGFAQGQPLSAQAIPVKNLREGYVPKSVRVHKPKTWFGRTALHNRAAMTYAQADALLHDRRNKAAMLDPQAPPPPGQAGAPVARALWPELRAGVYLLALFSRSLKAGRAAAGALDLSSDGRELDFELAAQTLRPEAYEEPEHLEAHSTVEELMILANGSVAEKVLASPTPAWPGAGKSADAHNGDAVLRSHQPTPAREVEPVLRVLEGAGIAAVAALQA
;
A
#
# COMPACT_ATOMS: atom_id res chain seq x y z
N ASP A 1 40.22 11.17 19.56
CA ASP A 1 39.15 11.94 18.93
C ASP A 1 38.79 11.38 17.56
N ALA A 2 37.88 10.40 17.53
CA ALA A 2 37.27 9.95 16.28
C ALA A 2 36.11 10.92 15.95
N PRO A 3 36.00 11.44 14.72
CA PRO A 3 34.96 12.41 14.39
C PRO A 3 33.59 11.74 14.50
N VAL A 4 32.80 12.25 15.44
CA VAL A 4 31.41 11.91 15.71
C VAL A 4 30.57 12.26 14.48
N HIS A 5 29.91 11.24 13.92
CA HIS A 5 28.74 11.27 13.04
C HIS A 5 28.64 12.45 12.05
N ARG A 6 29.21 12.30 10.83
CA ARG A 6 28.54 12.87 9.66
C ARG A 6 27.17 12.18 9.57
N ALA A 7 26.10 12.94 9.71
CA ALA A 7 24.77 12.44 9.38
C ALA A 7 24.79 12.04 7.90
N TRP A 8 24.73 10.75 7.63
CA TRP A 8 24.52 10.21 6.28
C TRP A 8 23.06 10.49 5.92
N THR A 9 22.74 11.73 5.55
CA THR A 9 21.35 12.13 5.21
C THR A 9 21.06 12.00 3.72
N ASP A 10 22.08 11.80 2.89
CA ASP A 10 21.94 11.46 1.48
C ASP A 10 22.82 10.25 1.18
N SER A 11 22.24 9.05 1.09
CA SER A 11 23.00 7.95 0.54
C SER A 11 23.26 8.24 -0.94
N GLN A 12 24.53 8.14 -1.34
CA GLN A 12 24.89 7.99 -2.75
C GLN A 12 24.59 6.56 -3.24
N TRP A 13 23.69 5.84 -2.55
CA TRP A 13 23.38 4.47 -2.86
C TRP A 13 22.80 4.40 -4.27
N ARG A 14 23.36 3.49 -5.05
CA ARG A 14 22.88 3.17 -6.39
C ARG A 14 22.57 1.68 -6.42
N MET A 15 21.54 1.34 -7.18
CA MET A 15 21.23 -0.03 -7.49
C MET A 15 22.46 -0.70 -8.11
N ASP A 16 22.84 -1.85 -7.57
CA ASP A 16 23.84 -2.71 -8.19
C ASP A 16 23.19 -3.44 -9.36
N GLU A 17 23.72 -3.25 -10.56
CA GLU A 17 23.21 -3.88 -11.79
C GLU A 17 23.39 -5.41 -11.77
N ALA A 18 24.40 -5.93 -11.08
CA ALA A 18 24.57 -7.37 -10.93
C ALA A 18 23.42 -7.96 -10.12
N GLU A 19 23.05 -7.34 -9.00
CA GLU A 19 21.87 -7.76 -8.21
C GLU A 19 20.56 -7.46 -8.96
N ALA A 20 20.44 -6.34 -9.67
CA ALA A 20 19.26 -6.01 -10.47
C ALA A 20 18.99 -7.08 -11.54
N SER A 21 20.04 -7.61 -12.18
CA SER A 21 19.91 -8.68 -13.19
C SER A 21 19.36 -10.01 -12.66
N ARG A 22 19.41 -10.22 -11.33
CA ARG A 22 18.86 -11.41 -10.65
C ARG A 22 17.39 -11.23 -10.27
N ARG A 23 16.84 -10.04 -10.48
CA ARG A 23 15.48 -9.64 -10.16
C ARG A 23 14.67 -9.48 -11.44
N ARG A 24 13.34 -9.54 -11.33
CA ARG A 24 12.49 -9.16 -12.46
C ARG A 24 12.53 -7.64 -12.61
N ASP A 25 13.02 -7.16 -13.75
CA ASP A 25 13.12 -5.73 -14.04
C ASP A 25 11.77 -5.17 -14.52
N LEU A 26 11.17 -4.32 -13.69
CA LEU A 26 9.89 -3.67 -13.97
C LEU A 26 10.06 -2.26 -14.55
N ARG A 27 11.26 -1.67 -14.44
CA ARG A 27 11.56 -0.29 -14.85
C ARG A 27 11.07 0.05 -16.27
N PRO A 28 11.27 -0.81 -17.30
CA PRO A 28 10.86 -0.46 -18.66
C PRO A 28 9.39 -0.77 -18.97
N SER A 29 8.70 -1.56 -18.13
CA SER A 29 7.48 -2.24 -18.56
C SER A 29 6.24 -1.97 -17.69
N HIS A 30 6.43 -1.42 -16.50
CA HIS A 30 5.34 -1.13 -15.57
C HIS A 30 5.30 0.36 -15.26
N THR A 31 4.09 0.87 -15.08
CA THR A 31 3.87 2.18 -14.47
C THR A 31 3.81 1.98 -12.97
N VAL A 32 4.93 2.19 -12.27
CA VAL A 32 5.02 2.04 -10.81
C VAL A 32 4.86 3.41 -10.15
N PHE A 33 4.01 3.50 -9.13
CA PHE A 33 3.82 4.70 -8.30
C PHE A 33 3.40 4.33 -6.87
N SER A 34 3.62 5.20 -5.89
CA SER A 34 3.12 5.04 -4.52
C SER A 34 2.09 6.13 -4.18
N ILE A 35 1.24 5.85 -3.18
CA ILE A 35 0.24 6.77 -2.65
C ILE A 35 0.30 6.68 -1.13
N ASP A 36 0.71 7.77 -0.48
CA ASP A 36 1.06 7.79 0.93
C ASP A 36 0.47 9.04 1.64
N PRO A 37 0.50 9.10 2.98
CA PRO A 37 0.21 10.33 3.72
C PRO A 37 1.18 11.48 3.35
N PRO A 38 0.74 12.75 3.48
CA PRO A 38 1.60 13.90 3.21
C PRO A 38 2.86 13.87 4.09
N GLY A 39 4.03 14.06 3.48
CA GLY A 39 5.30 14.09 4.22
C GLY A 39 5.84 12.73 4.66
N CYS A 40 5.20 11.62 4.26
CA CYS A 40 5.70 10.26 4.49
C CYS A 40 7.12 10.10 3.93
N GLN A 41 8.04 9.54 4.73
CA GLN A 41 9.46 9.35 4.38
C GLN A 41 9.80 7.88 4.11
N ASP A 42 9.13 6.98 4.82
CA ASP A 42 9.23 5.52 4.76
C ASP A 42 8.15 4.96 3.84
N ILE A 43 8.31 5.25 2.55
CA ILE A 43 7.41 4.75 1.52
C ILE A 43 7.71 3.27 1.33
N ASP A 44 6.93 2.42 2.00
CA ASP A 44 7.17 0.99 2.07
C ASP A 44 6.54 0.24 0.91
N ASP A 45 5.44 0.76 0.37
CA ASP A 45 4.68 0.13 -0.70
C ASP A 45 4.53 1.00 -1.95
N ALA A 46 4.47 0.34 -3.10
CA ALA A 46 4.13 0.94 -4.39
C ALA A 46 3.24 -0.02 -5.16
N MET A 47 2.45 0.53 -6.07
CA MET A 47 1.56 -0.23 -6.93
C MET A 47 1.97 -0.08 -8.38
N SER A 48 1.56 -1.03 -9.22
CA SER A 48 1.71 -0.88 -10.66
C SER A 48 0.57 -1.49 -11.46
N VAL A 49 0.45 -1.01 -12.69
CA VAL A 49 -0.41 -1.58 -13.70
C VAL A 49 0.37 -1.77 -15.00
N ARG A 50 0.03 -2.83 -15.72
CA ARG A 50 0.49 -3.07 -17.09
C ARG A 50 -0.60 -3.76 -17.90
N VAL A 51 -0.92 -3.20 -19.07
CA VAL A 51 -1.81 -3.89 -20.03
C VAL A 51 -1.03 -5.01 -20.72
N MET A 52 -1.59 -6.22 -20.68
CA MET A 52 -0.99 -7.41 -21.26
C MET A 52 -1.43 -7.63 -22.71
N PRO A 53 -0.67 -8.36 -23.53
CA PRO A 53 -1.02 -8.62 -24.93
C PRO A 53 -2.37 -9.32 -25.12
N ASN A 54 -2.79 -10.14 -24.16
CA ASN A 54 -4.07 -10.84 -24.17
C ASN A 54 -5.28 -9.97 -23.75
N GLY A 55 -5.06 -8.68 -23.45
CA GLY A 55 -6.13 -7.76 -23.04
C GLY A 55 -6.39 -7.72 -21.53
N ASN A 56 -5.74 -8.59 -20.76
CA ASN A 56 -5.79 -8.55 -19.29
C ASN A 56 -4.87 -7.44 -18.75
N VAL A 57 -5.02 -7.13 -17.47
CA VAL A 57 -4.16 -6.16 -16.77
C VAL A 57 -3.34 -6.92 -15.72
N GLU A 58 -2.01 -6.80 -15.78
CA GLU A 58 -1.13 -7.21 -14.68
C GLU A 58 -1.14 -6.08 -13.65
N VAL A 59 -1.65 -6.36 -12.44
CA VAL A 59 -1.65 -5.44 -11.29
C VAL A 59 -0.60 -5.92 -10.30
N GLY A 60 0.24 -5.02 -9.82
CA GLY A 60 1.31 -5.33 -8.88
C GLY A 60 1.24 -4.54 -7.59
N VAL A 61 1.61 -5.18 -6.48
CA VAL A 61 2.00 -4.55 -5.23
C VAL A 61 3.47 -4.86 -4.98
N HIS A 62 4.24 -3.84 -4.64
CA HIS A 62 5.69 -3.86 -4.50
C HIS A 62 6.06 -3.31 -3.13
N ILE A 63 6.63 -4.15 -2.27
CA ILE A 63 7.07 -3.77 -0.93
C ILE A 63 8.58 -3.59 -0.94
N ALA A 64 9.10 -2.54 -0.29
CA ALA A 64 10.53 -2.30 -0.12
C ALA A 64 11.27 -3.57 0.33
N ASP A 65 12.36 -3.95 -0.35
CA ASP A 65 13.12 -5.16 0.00
C ASP A 65 14.08 -4.91 1.18
N VAL A 66 13.51 -4.64 2.35
CA VAL A 66 14.25 -4.43 3.60
C VAL A 66 15.17 -5.62 3.90
N THR A 67 14.73 -6.84 3.58
CA THR A 67 15.47 -8.09 3.84
C THR A 67 16.76 -8.23 3.02
N TYR A 68 16.92 -7.44 1.95
CA TYR A 68 18.20 -7.36 1.24
C TYR A 68 19.27 -6.65 2.08
N PHE A 69 18.88 -5.62 2.84
CA PHE A 69 19.77 -4.78 3.64
C PHE A 69 19.90 -5.26 5.09
N VAL A 70 18.82 -5.79 5.66
CA VAL A 70 18.79 -6.34 7.02
C VAL A 70 18.92 -7.86 6.94
N ARG A 71 20.13 -8.36 7.19
CA ARG A 71 20.43 -9.81 7.16
C ARG A 71 20.07 -10.47 8.48
N ASP A 72 19.43 -11.63 8.38
CA ASP A 72 19.08 -12.49 9.51
C ASP A 72 20.31 -12.79 10.39
N GLY A 73 20.13 -12.70 11.70
CA GLY A 73 21.19 -12.89 12.70
C GLY A 73 22.21 -11.75 12.80
N GLY A 74 22.10 -10.71 11.96
CA GLY A 74 22.98 -9.54 11.99
C GLY A 74 22.64 -8.57 13.13
N ALA A 75 23.55 -7.62 13.40
CA ALA A 75 23.35 -6.61 14.45
C ALA A 75 22.11 -5.72 14.20
N LEU A 76 21.82 -5.38 12.94
CA LEU A 76 20.63 -4.63 12.57
C LEU A 76 19.34 -5.42 12.80
N ASP A 77 19.35 -6.71 12.49
CA ASP A 77 18.21 -7.61 12.76
C ASP A 77 17.95 -7.73 14.26
N GLY A 78 19.00 -7.95 15.08
CA GLY A 78 18.87 -7.95 16.54
C GLY A 78 18.28 -6.65 17.10
N ALA A 79 18.72 -5.50 16.60
CA ALA A 79 18.17 -4.20 16.99
C ALA A 79 16.71 -4.01 16.54
N ALA A 80 16.36 -4.43 15.32
CA ALA A 80 15.00 -4.37 14.80
C ALA A 80 14.05 -5.27 15.62
N ARG A 81 14.44 -6.51 15.92
CA ARG A 81 13.68 -7.43 16.77
C ARG A 81 13.45 -6.90 18.18
N ALA A 82 14.46 -6.23 18.76
CA ALA A 82 14.33 -5.61 20.08
C ALA A 82 13.35 -4.42 20.10
N ARG A 83 13.15 -3.73 18.98
CA ARG A 83 12.20 -2.61 18.84
C ARG A 83 10.79 -3.07 18.43
N GLY A 84 10.69 -4.08 17.57
CA GLY A 84 9.43 -4.66 17.11
C GLY A 84 8.72 -3.87 16.01
N GLU A 85 8.49 -2.57 16.24
CA GLU A 85 7.76 -1.68 15.31
C GLU A 85 8.28 -0.24 15.38
N THR A 86 7.84 0.61 14.44
CA THR A 86 8.03 2.06 14.51
C THR A 86 6.87 2.67 15.30
N LEU A 87 7.18 3.49 16.31
CA LEU A 87 6.15 4.20 17.09
C LEU A 87 5.91 5.59 16.49
N TYR A 88 4.68 5.87 16.07
CA TYR A 88 4.24 7.17 15.56
C TYR A 88 3.46 7.93 16.64
N LEU A 89 3.97 9.10 17.02
CA LEU A 89 3.33 10.06 17.91
C LEU A 89 3.10 11.37 17.15
N PRO A 90 2.15 12.24 17.58
CA PRO A 90 1.89 13.51 16.89
C PRO A 90 3.12 14.41 16.71
N HIS A 91 4.07 14.37 17.64
CA HIS A 91 5.27 15.21 17.63
C HIS A 91 6.58 14.46 17.36
N ALA A 92 6.53 13.12 17.29
CA ALA A 92 7.74 12.31 17.26
C ALA A 92 7.52 10.96 16.60
N ARG A 93 8.60 10.45 16.02
CA ARG A 93 8.63 9.14 15.38
C ARG A 93 9.86 8.39 15.86
N PHE A 94 9.66 7.19 16.39
CA PHE A 94 10.74 6.32 16.86
C PHE A 94 10.92 5.16 15.90
N ASP A 95 11.91 5.27 15.02
CA ASP A 95 12.11 4.31 13.95
C ASP A 95 12.59 2.93 14.43
N MET A 96 11.95 1.88 13.90
CA MET A 96 12.44 0.51 14.03
C MET A 96 13.84 0.36 13.42
N LEU A 97 14.03 0.91 12.22
CA LEU A 97 15.30 0.86 11.48
C LEU A 97 15.98 2.23 11.45
N PRO A 98 17.31 2.31 11.25
CA PRO A 98 17.97 3.60 11.05
C PRO A 98 17.38 4.35 9.86
N LYS A 99 17.25 5.69 9.97
CA LYS A 99 16.70 6.55 8.91
C LYS A 99 17.34 6.38 7.54
N LEU A 100 18.64 6.08 7.49
CA LEU A 100 19.35 5.75 6.25
C LEU A 100 18.69 4.58 5.48
N LEU A 101 18.15 3.60 6.19
CA LEU A 101 17.43 2.49 5.59
C LEU A 101 15.95 2.85 5.37
N SER A 102 15.24 3.26 6.43
CA SER A 102 13.78 3.46 6.36
C SER A 102 13.37 4.63 5.47
N ALA A 103 14.08 5.77 5.52
CA ALA A 103 13.69 7.00 4.83
C ALA A 103 14.44 7.25 3.52
N ASP A 104 15.42 6.42 3.16
CA ASP A 104 16.21 6.58 1.92
C ASP A 104 16.37 5.29 1.13
N VAL A 105 17.25 4.38 1.59
CA VAL A 105 17.69 3.24 0.76
C VAL A 105 16.56 2.24 0.48
N CYS A 106 15.71 1.96 1.47
CA CYS A 106 14.55 1.07 1.31
C CYS A 106 13.33 1.84 0.81
N SER A 107 13.15 3.08 1.27
CA SER A 107 12.03 3.94 0.87
C SER A 107 11.89 3.99 -0.65
N LEU A 108 10.70 3.67 -1.14
CA LEU A 108 10.33 3.68 -2.55
C LEU A 108 10.11 5.11 -3.04
N GLN A 109 11.10 5.98 -2.89
CA GLN A 109 11.01 7.39 -3.26
C GLN A 109 10.71 7.59 -4.76
N GLY A 110 9.90 8.61 -5.08
CA GLY A 110 9.60 9.00 -6.45
C GLY A 110 10.86 9.40 -7.24
N GLY A 111 10.90 9.00 -8.52
CA GLY A 111 12.01 9.25 -9.45
C GLY A 111 13.25 8.39 -9.20
N ARG A 112 13.16 7.31 -8.40
CA ARG A 112 14.33 6.48 -8.04
C ARG A 112 14.14 5.00 -8.32
N ASP A 113 15.27 4.36 -8.64
CA ASP A 113 15.39 2.91 -8.74
C ASP A 113 15.50 2.28 -7.35
N ARG A 114 14.70 1.25 -7.09
CA ARG A 114 14.63 0.56 -5.80
C ARG A 114 14.43 -0.94 -5.94
N TYR A 115 14.93 -1.68 -4.95
CA TYR A 115 14.66 -3.11 -4.81
C TYR A 115 13.36 -3.31 -4.06
N ALA A 116 12.52 -4.21 -4.58
CA ALA A 116 11.28 -4.59 -3.94
C ALA A 116 11.10 -6.11 -3.92
N VAL A 117 10.21 -6.56 -3.04
CA VAL A 117 9.56 -7.87 -3.09
C VAL A 117 8.14 -7.62 -3.56
N SER A 118 7.67 -8.36 -4.56
CA SER A 118 6.41 -8.04 -5.23
C SER A 118 5.52 -9.25 -5.35
N VAL A 119 4.22 -8.96 -5.31
CA VAL A 119 3.14 -9.86 -5.74
C VAL A 119 2.45 -9.22 -6.93
N MET A 120 2.19 -9.99 -7.98
CA MET A 120 1.53 -9.52 -9.19
C MET A 120 0.44 -10.48 -9.62
N TRP A 121 -0.69 -9.94 -10.04
CA TRP A 121 -1.86 -10.69 -10.47
C TRP A 121 -2.22 -10.34 -11.90
N GLU A 122 -2.58 -11.35 -12.68
CA GLU A 122 -3.30 -11.15 -13.94
C GLU A 122 -4.79 -10.96 -13.62
N VAL A 123 -5.33 -9.81 -14.00
CA VAL A 123 -6.73 -9.42 -13.77
C VAL A 123 -7.46 -9.35 -15.11
N GLU A 124 -8.46 -10.21 -15.27
CA GLU A 124 -9.34 -10.26 -16.44
C GLU A 124 -10.53 -9.31 -16.29
N GLY A 125 -10.98 -8.78 -17.42
CA GLY A 125 -12.14 -7.89 -17.50
C GLY A 125 -11.89 -6.46 -17.03
N LEU A 126 -10.77 -6.17 -16.36
CA LEU A 126 -10.49 -4.83 -15.81
C LEU A 126 -10.34 -3.77 -16.91
N LEU A 127 -9.63 -4.08 -18.00
CA LEU A 127 -9.44 -3.15 -19.12
C LEU A 127 -10.78 -2.80 -19.80
N GLU A 128 -11.62 -3.81 -20.03
CA GLU A 128 -12.96 -3.64 -20.60
C GLU A 128 -13.87 -2.86 -19.66
N ALA A 129 -13.89 -3.20 -18.37
CA ALA A 129 -14.67 -2.50 -17.36
C ALA A 129 -14.27 -1.02 -17.24
N ALA A 130 -12.98 -0.73 -17.40
CA ALA A 130 -12.46 0.63 -17.47
C ALA A 130 -12.92 1.42 -18.70
N GLY A 131 -13.42 0.74 -19.74
CA GLY A 131 -13.76 1.32 -21.03
C GLY A 131 -12.52 1.62 -21.88
N PHE A 132 -11.39 0.96 -21.61
CA PHE A 132 -10.12 1.20 -22.27
C PHE A 132 -9.96 0.32 -23.52
N ALA A 133 -9.34 0.88 -24.56
CA ALA A 133 -9.09 0.18 -25.81
C ALA A 133 -7.81 -0.68 -25.70
N GLN A 134 -7.88 -1.94 -26.13
CA GLN A 134 -6.70 -2.80 -26.20
C GLN A 134 -5.68 -2.26 -27.23
N GLY A 135 -4.39 -2.43 -26.93
CA GLY A 135 -3.29 -2.01 -27.81
C GLY A 135 -2.96 -0.52 -27.76
N GLN A 136 -3.75 0.29 -27.05
CA GLN A 136 -3.42 1.70 -26.81
C GLN A 136 -2.66 1.87 -25.48
N PRO A 137 -1.65 2.76 -25.42
CA PRO A 137 -0.93 3.04 -24.18
C PRO A 137 -1.87 3.66 -23.16
N LEU A 138 -1.64 3.39 -21.87
CA LEU A 138 -2.45 3.93 -20.77
C LEU A 138 -2.56 5.46 -20.81
N SER A 139 -1.48 6.15 -21.22
CA SER A 139 -1.44 7.61 -21.37
C SER A 139 -2.40 8.18 -22.43
N ALA A 140 -2.89 7.35 -23.36
CA ALA A 140 -3.84 7.75 -24.39
C ALA A 140 -5.30 7.39 -24.05
N GLN A 141 -5.54 6.70 -22.94
CA GLN A 141 -6.87 6.21 -22.58
C GLN A 141 -7.74 7.34 -22.01
N ALA A 142 -8.99 7.42 -22.47
CA ALA A 142 -9.98 8.34 -21.94
C ALA A 142 -10.79 7.67 -20.81
N ILE A 143 -10.90 8.34 -19.66
CA ILE A 143 -11.68 7.82 -18.52
C ILE A 143 -13.17 8.13 -18.72
N PRO A 144 -14.05 7.12 -18.75
CA PRO A 144 -15.50 7.34 -18.77
C PRO A 144 -15.98 7.93 -17.44
N VAL A 145 -16.46 9.17 -17.45
CA VAL A 145 -16.97 9.88 -16.24
C VAL A 145 -18.05 9.08 -15.51
N LYS A 146 -18.86 8.30 -16.25
CA LYS A 146 -19.91 7.44 -15.67
C LYS A 146 -19.36 6.40 -14.67
N ASN A 147 -18.11 5.97 -14.83
CA ASN A 147 -17.46 4.97 -13.98
C ASN A 147 -16.88 5.59 -12.70
N LEU A 148 -16.72 6.91 -12.65
CA LEU A 148 -16.26 7.64 -11.46
C LEU A 148 -17.39 7.95 -10.47
N ARG A 149 -18.64 7.61 -10.80
CA ARG A 149 -19.77 7.83 -9.89
C ARG A 149 -19.59 7.00 -8.62
N GLU A 150 -20.02 7.58 -7.52
CA GLU A 150 -20.07 6.90 -6.22
C GLU A 150 -20.92 5.61 -6.32
N GLY A 151 -20.45 4.54 -5.67
CA GLY A 151 -21.09 3.23 -5.70
C GLY A 151 -20.97 2.45 -7.01
N TYR A 152 -20.31 2.97 -8.06
CA TYR A 152 -20.07 2.18 -9.27
C TYR A 152 -19.09 1.04 -8.98
N VAL A 153 -19.56 -0.21 -9.10
CA VAL A 153 -18.74 -1.42 -9.02
C VAL A 153 -18.64 -2.05 -10.41
N PRO A 154 -17.42 -2.26 -10.95
CA PRO A 154 -17.26 -2.89 -12.25
C PRO A 154 -17.70 -4.36 -12.19
N LYS A 155 -18.41 -4.81 -13.23
CA LYS A 155 -18.82 -6.21 -13.36
C LYS A 155 -17.72 -7.03 -14.04
N SER A 156 -17.69 -8.33 -13.75
CA SER A 156 -16.85 -9.30 -14.46
C SER A 156 -15.33 -9.11 -14.33
N VAL A 157 -14.86 -8.38 -13.31
CA VAL A 157 -13.43 -8.26 -13.00
C VAL A 157 -13.01 -9.44 -12.12
N ARG A 158 -12.00 -10.20 -12.55
CA ARG A 158 -11.54 -11.40 -11.83
C ARG A 158 -10.03 -11.50 -11.76
N VAL A 159 -9.54 -11.90 -10.59
CA VAL A 159 -8.14 -12.25 -10.36
C VAL A 159 -7.90 -13.69 -10.82
N HIS A 160 -6.97 -13.89 -11.74
CA HIS A 160 -6.51 -15.24 -12.10
C HIS A 160 -5.54 -15.78 -11.04
N LYS A 161 -6.06 -16.20 -9.89
CA LYS A 161 -5.24 -16.69 -8.75
C LYS A 161 -4.11 -17.67 -9.14
N PRO A 162 -4.30 -18.68 -10.02
CA PRO A 162 -3.22 -19.60 -10.39
C PRO A 162 -2.03 -18.95 -11.10
N LYS A 163 -2.22 -17.75 -11.67
CA LYS A 163 -1.18 -16.98 -12.35
C LYS A 163 -0.55 -15.90 -11.45
N THR A 164 -0.85 -15.92 -10.15
CA THR A 164 -0.22 -14.98 -9.20
C THR A 164 1.28 -15.22 -9.17
N TRP A 165 2.05 -14.17 -9.40
CA TRP A 165 3.50 -14.20 -9.37
C TRP A 165 4.01 -13.57 -8.07
N PHE A 166 5.04 -14.19 -7.48
CA PHE A 166 5.76 -13.66 -6.32
C PHE A 166 7.24 -13.65 -6.61
N GLY A 167 7.95 -12.61 -6.18
CA GLY A 167 9.41 -12.58 -6.30
C GLY A 167 10.03 -11.21 -6.08
N ARG A 168 11.35 -11.18 -6.15
CA ARG A 168 12.14 -9.96 -6.03
C ARG A 168 12.19 -9.20 -7.36
N THR A 169 12.03 -7.89 -7.29
CA THR A 169 11.95 -6.99 -8.44
C THR A 169 12.93 -5.83 -8.28
N ALA A 170 13.32 -5.27 -9.43
CA ALA A 170 13.93 -3.96 -9.53
C ALA A 170 12.90 -3.06 -10.22
N LEU A 171 12.60 -1.91 -9.61
CA LEU A 171 11.58 -0.99 -10.11
C LEU A 171 12.07 0.45 -10.09
N HIS A 172 11.38 1.29 -10.85
CA HIS A 172 11.55 2.74 -10.82
C HIS A 172 10.22 3.35 -10.40
N ASN A 173 10.13 3.87 -9.17
CA ASN A 173 8.91 4.53 -8.72
C ASN A 173 8.82 5.88 -9.48
N ARG A 174 7.82 6.06 -10.33
CA ARG A 174 7.68 7.27 -11.15
C ARG A 174 7.19 8.47 -10.35
N ALA A 175 6.40 8.24 -9.31
CA ALA A 175 5.85 9.30 -8.46
C ALA A 175 5.48 8.74 -7.08
N ALA A 176 5.94 9.42 -6.04
CA ALA A 176 5.48 9.23 -4.67
C ALA A 176 4.40 10.28 -4.36
N MET A 177 3.13 9.91 -4.55
CA MET A 177 2.00 10.84 -4.48
C MET A 177 1.37 10.84 -3.10
N THR A 178 0.71 11.95 -2.74
CA THR A 178 -0.25 11.91 -1.62
C THR A 178 -1.61 11.36 -2.05
N TYR A 179 -2.44 10.95 -1.09
CA TYR A 179 -3.85 10.63 -1.35
C TYR A 179 -4.58 11.77 -2.09
N ALA A 180 -4.32 13.01 -1.69
CA ALA A 180 -4.91 14.20 -2.33
C ALA A 180 -4.44 14.37 -3.80
N GLN A 181 -3.18 14.08 -4.11
CA GLN A 181 -2.66 14.11 -5.49
C GLN A 181 -3.27 13.00 -6.35
N ALA A 182 -3.38 11.78 -5.81
CA ALA A 182 -4.03 10.66 -6.50
C ALA A 182 -5.51 10.97 -6.80
N ASP A 183 -6.22 11.54 -5.83
CA ASP A 183 -7.61 11.97 -5.99
C ASP A 183 -7.75 13.09 -7.04
N ALA A 184 -6.84 14.07 -7.04
CA ALA A 184 -6.80 15.13 -8.03
C ALA A 184 -6.60 14.60 -9.47
N LEU A 185 -5.80 13.54 -9.64
CA LEU A 185 -5.65 12.85 -10.92
C LEU A 185 -6.95 12.17 -11.34
N LEU A 186 -7.65 11.51 -10.43
CA LEU A 186 -8.85 10.71 -10.71
C LEU A 186 -10.09 11.59 -11.00
N HIS A 187 -10.40 12.52 -10.09
CA HIS A 187 -11.65 13.28 -10.08
C HIS A 187 -11.59 14.65 -10.80
N ASP A 188 -10.45 14.97 -11.44
CA ASP A 188 -10.23 16.23 -12.16
C ASP A 188 -10.67 17.48 -11.37
N ARG A 189 -10.11 17.61 -10.17
CA ARG A 189 -10.41 18.72 -9.23
C ARG A 189 -10.06 20.08 -9.86
N ARG A 190 -10.82 21.13 -9.51
CA ARG A 190 -10.59 22.50 -10.03
C ARG A 190 -9.19 23.05 -9.76
N ASN A 191 -8.56 22.63 -8.66
CA ASN A 191 -7.22 23.00 -8.22
C ASN A 191 -6.16 21.93 -8.50
N LYS A 192 -6.45 20.94 -9.37
CA LYS A 192 -5.56 19.80 -9.67
C LYS A 192 -4.12 20.20 -9.96
N ALA A 193 -3.90 21.25 -10.75
CA ALA A 193 -2.55 21.68 -11.09
C ALA A 193 -1.75 22.11 -9.86
N ALA A 194 -2.37 22.83 -8.92
CA ALA A 194 -1.73 23.26 -7.68
C ALA A 194 -1.51 22.10 -6.70
N MET A 195 -2.35 21.06 -6.74
CA MET A 195 -2.17 19.86 -5.92
C MET A 195 -1.02 18.99 -6.44
N LEU A 196 -0.92 18.84 -7.77
CA LEU A 196 0.12 18.03 -8.42
C LEU A 196 1.46 18.76 -8.54
N ASP A 197 1.46 20.09 -8.48
CA ASP A 197 2.66 20.93 -8.51
C ASP A 197 2.53 22.03 -7.44
N PRO A 198 2.71 21.67 -6.15
CA PRO A 198 2.54 22.61 -5.04
C PRO A 198 3.66 23.64 -5.03
N GLN A 199 3.32 24.90 -4.73
CA GLN A 199 4.31 25.99 -4.62
C GLN A 199 5.34 25.76 -3.50
N ALA A 200 4.93 25.09 -2.43
CA ALA A 200 5.77 24.69 -1.31
C ALA A 200 5.76 23.15 -1.22
N PRO A 201 6.58 22.46 -2.02
CA PRO A 201 6.66 21.01 -1.97
C PRO A 201 7.31 20.54 -0.66
N PRO A 202 7.03 19.29 -0.24
CA PRO A 202 7.71 18.71 0.90
C PRO A 202 9.22 18.53 0.62
N PRO A 203 10.05 18.37 1.66
CA PRO A 203 11.46 18.04 1.49
C PRO A 203 11.70 16.82 0.57
N PRO A 204 12.84 16.77 -0.14
CA PRO A 204 13.18 15.63 -1.00
C PRO A 204 13.10 14.28 -0.27
N GLY A 205 12.64 13.26 -0.98
CA GLY A 205 12.48 11.91 -0.44
C GLY A 205 11.17 11.68 0.30
N GLN A 206 10.28 12.67 0.34
CA GLN A 206 8.94 12.55 0.90
C GLN A 206 7.85 12.39 -0.17
N ALA A 207 6.74 11.75 0.21
CA ALA A 207 5.53 11.74 -0.60
C ALA A 207 4.94 13.15 -0.72
N GLY A 208 4.42 13.47 -1.92
CA GLY A 208 3.85 14.78 -2.22
C GLY A 208 4.76 15.72 -3.00
N ALA A 209 5.89 15.23 -3.50
CA ALA A 209 6.72 15.98 -4.45
C ALA A 209 5.92 16.33 -5.73
N PRO A 210 6.35 17.37 -6.50
CA PRO A 210 5.70 17.71 -7.75
C PRO A 210 5.68 16.54 -8.74
N VAL A 211 4.50 16.23 -9.26
CA VAL A 211 4.29 15.18 -10.26
C VAL A 211 4.50 15.79 -11.64
N ALA A 212 5.51 15.31 -12.37
CA ALA A 212 5.82 15.83 -13.71
C ALA A 212 4.61 15.74 -14.65
N ARG A 213 4.29 16.85 -15.33
CA ARG A 213 3.09 16.97 -16.18
C ARG A 213 3.00 15.92 -17.30
N ALA A 214 4.15 15.45 -17.80
CA ALA A 214 4.23 14.40 -18.80
C ALA A 214 3.72 13.03 -18.28
N LEU A 215 3.75 12.79 -16.97
CA LEU A 215 3.30 11.55 -16.34
C LEU A 215 1.80 11.54 -16.04
N TRP A 216 1.14 12.70 -16.01
CA TRP A 216 -0.24 12.82 -15.56
C TRP A 216 -1.22 11.89 -16.29
N PRO A 217 -1.19 11.76 -17.64
CA PRO A 217 -2.14 10.89 -18.33
C PRO A 217 -1.96 9.41 -17.95
N GLU A 218 -0.71 8.96 -17.83
CA GLU A 218 -0.40 7.57 -17.50
C GLU A 218 -0.73 7.25 -16.03
N LEU A 219 -0.34 8.12 -15.10
CA LEU A 219 -0.67 7.97 -13.68
C LEU A 219 -2.17 8.03 -13.44
N ARG A 220 -2.88 8.94 -14.11
CA ARG A 220 -4.35 9.03 -14.05
C ARG A 220 -5.01 7.72 -14.48
N ALA A 221 -4.57 7.14 -15.60
CA ALA A 221 -5.09 5.87 -16.08
C ALA A 221 -4.76 4.71 -15.11
N GLY A 222 -3.56 4.71 -14.52
CA GLY A 222 -3.15 3.74 -13.53
C GLY A 222 -3.97 3.80 -12.24
N VAL A 223 -4.08 4.98 -11.63
CA VAL A 223 -4.91 5.23 -10.44
C VAL A 223 -6.35 4.81 -10.69
N TYR A 224 -6.91 5.13 -11.86
CA TYR A 224 -8.27 4.74 -12.22
C TYR A 224 -8.46 3.22 -12.35
N LEU A 225 -7.53 2.50 -12.99
CA LEU A 225 -7.60 1.03 -13.06
C LEU A 225 -7.53 0.40 -11.67
N LEU A 226 -6.64 0.91 -10.80
CA LEU A 226 -6.52 0.42 -9.43
C LEU A 226 -7.77 0.73 -8.61
N ALA A 227 -8.37 1.90 -8.77
CA ALA A 227 -9.63 2.28 -8.11
C ALA A 227 -10.80 1.39 -8.55
N LEU A 228 -10.94 1.10 -9.84
CA LEU A 228 -11.96 0.16 -10.30
C LEU A 228 -11.74 -1.26 -9.75
N PHE A 229 -10.49 -1.70 -9.74
CA PHE A 229 -10.15 -3.00 -9.21
C PHE A 229 -10.42 -3.10 -7.71
N SER A 230 -10.04 -2.09 -6.91
CA SER A 230 -10.28 -2.03 -5.48
C SER A 230 -11.78 -2.03 -5.15
N ARG A 231 -12.62 -1.32 -5.92
CA ARG A 231 -14.08 -1.38 -5.77
C ARG A 231 -14.63 -2.80 -5.98
N SER A 232 -14.10 -3.53 -6.96
CA SER A 232 -14.47 -4.94 -7.19
C SER A 232 -14.06 -5.83 -6.01
N LEU A 233 -12.83 -5.64 -5.50
CA LEU A 233 -12.33 -6.36 -4.33
C LEU A 233 -13.19 -6.08 -3.09
N LYS A 234 -13.44 -4.81 -2.77
CA LYS A 234 -14.25 -4.38 -1.62
C LYS A 234 -15.66 -4.95 -1.70
N ALA A 235 -16.30 -4.88 -2.87
CA ALA A 235 -17.63 -5.45 -3.09
C ALA A 235 -17.64 -6.98 -2.90
N GLY A 236 -16.62 -7.69 -3.41
CA GLY A 236 -16.47 -9.12 -3.20
C GLY A 236 -16.27 -9.48 -1.73
N ARG A 237 -15.45 -8.70 -1.00
CA ARG A 237 -15.18 -8.88 0.42
C ARG A 237 -16.43 -8.64 1.28
N ALA A 238 -17.18 -7.57 0.99
CA ALA A 238 -18.45 -7.28 1.64
C ALA A 238 -19.50 -8.38 1.37
N ALA A 239 -19.60 -8.87 0.13
CA ALA A 239 -20.48 -10.00 -0.20
C ALA A 239 -20.07 -11.30 0.52
N ALA A 240 -18.80 -11.45 0.88
CA ALA A 240 -18.28 -12.55 1.69
C ALA A 240 -18.41 -12.33 3.22
N GLY A 241 -19.08 -11.25 3.65
CA GLY A 241 -19.36 -10.97 5.07
C GLY A 241 -18.27 -10.17 5.78
N ALA A 242 -17.37 -9.50 5.05
CA ALA A 242 -16.42 -8.58 5.68
C ALA A 242 -17.14 -7.38 6.30
N LEU A 243 -16.71 -7.02 7.51
CA LEU A 243 -17.23 -5.88 8.25
C LEU A 243 -16.32 -4.67 8.06
N ASP A 244 -16.92 -3.50 7.84
CA ASP A 244 -16.25 -2.21 7.86
C ASP A 244 -16.75 -1.48 9.12
N LEU A 245 -15.87 -1.39 10.12
CA LEU A 245 -16.12 -0.73 11.40
C LEU A 245 -15.31 0.56 11.52
N SER A 246 -14.73 1.04 10.42
CA SER A 246 -13.92 2.26 10.40
C SER A 246 -14.77 3.53 10.60
N SER A 247 -16.10 3.41 10.58
CA SER A 247 -17.07 4.49 10.35
C SER A 247 -17.11 5.61 11.40
N ASP A 248 -16.43 5.51 12.55
CA ASP A 248 -16.41 6.58 13.57
C ASP A 248 -15.05 6.79 14.26
N GLY A 249 -13.99 6.10 13.82
CA GLY A 249 -12.64 6.35 14.30
C GLY A 249 -12.12 7.64 13.69
N ARG A 250 -12.47 8.80 14.27
CA ARG A 250 -11.93 10.08 13.81
C ARG A 250 -10.42 10.09 14.04
N GLU A 251 -9.67 9.84 12.98
CA GLU A 251 -8.26 10.22 12.96
C GLU A 251 -8.20 11.75 13.07
N LEU A 252 -7.29 12.24 13.90
CA LEU A 252 -7.08 13.65 14.12
C LEU A 252 -5.64 13.97 13.77
N ASP A 253 -5.45 14.86 12.80
CA ASP A 253 -4.15 15.41 12.48
C ASP A 253 -3.98 16.72 13.25
N PHE A 254 -2.95 16.78 14.09
CA PHE A 254 -2.70 17.94 14.95
C PHE A 254 -1.64 18.86 14.34
N GLU A 255 -1.96 20.15 14.28
CA GLU A 255 -0.95 21.19 14.07
C GLU A 255 -0.33 21.55 15.43
N LEU A 256 0.98 21.37 15.55
CA LEU A 256 1.70 21.59 16.81
C LEU A 256 2.54 22.87 16.78
N ALA A 257 2.49 23.63 17.87
CA ALA A 257 3.35 24.78 18.08
C ALA A 257 4.84 24.38 18.03
N ALA A 258 5.62 24.99 17.14
CA ALA A 258 7.01 24.60 16.87
C ALA A 258 7.92 24.57 18.11
N GLN A 259 7.72 25.47 19.08
CA GLN A 259 8.57 25.55 20.28
C GLN A 259 8.04 24.73 21.47
N THR A 260 6.72 24.53 21.57
CA THR A 260 6.10 23.95 22.78
C THR A 260 5.49 22.57 22.55
N LEU A 261 5.35 22.16 21.28
CA LEU A 261 4.67 20.94 20.84
C LEU A 261 3.22 20.83 21.34
N ARG A 262 2.62 21.94 21.76
CA ARG A 262 1.20 21.99 22.12
C ARG A 262 0.36 22.01 20.85
N PRO A 263 -0.75 21.27 20.79
CA PRO A 263 -1.68 21.37 19.67
C PRO A 263 -2.30 22.77 19.64
N GLU A 264 -2.19 23.44 18.49
CA GLU A 264 -2.78 24.75 18.22
C GLU A 264 -4.05 24.61 17.37
N ALA A 265 -4.08 23.60 16.49
CA ALA A 265 -5.23 23.22 15.71
C ALA A 265 -5.26 21.70 15.51
N TYR A 266 -6.39 21.20 15.00
CA TYR A 266 -6.50 19.85 14.49
C TYR A 266 -7.41 19.85 13.26
N GLU A 267 -7.24 18.85 12.41
CA GLU A 267 -8.14 18.54 11.32
C GLU A 267 -8.61 17.09 11.39
N GLU A 268 -9.80 16.85 10.84
CA GLU A 268 -10.35 15.52 10.61
C GLU A 268 -10.16 15.22 9.11
N PRO A 269 -9.13 14.44 8.72
CA PRO A 269 -8.83 14.22 7.33
C PRO A 269 -9.97 13.49 6.61
N GLU A 270 -10.28 13.93 5.40
CA GLU A 270 -11.29 13.29 4.55
C GLU A 270 -10.77 11.93 4.05
N HIS A 271 -11.58 10.89 4.22
CA HIS A 271 -11.28 9.59 3.64
C HIS A 271 -11.58 9.57 2.14
N LEU A 272 -10.55 9.83 1.34
CA LEU A 272 -10.59 9.79 -0.12
C LEU A 272 -10.60 8.35 -0.66
N GLU A 273 -11.11 8.15 -1.88
CA GLU A 273 -11.13 6.85 -2.58
C GLU A 273 -9.75 6.19 -2.71
N ALA A 274 -8.70 7.00 -2.78
CA ALA A 274 -7.33 6.50 -2.85
C ALA A 274 -6.92 5.70 -1.59
N HIS A 275 -7.44 6.04 -0.41
CA HIS A 275 -7.20 5.28 0.84
C HIS A 275 -7.76 3.87 0.70
N SER A 276 -9.06 3.75 0.40
CA SER A 276 -9.70 2.44 0.18
C SER A 276 -9.05 1.64 -0.96
N THR A 277 -8.48 2.33 -1.96
CA THR A 277 -7.75 1.66 -3.04
C THR A 277 -6.46 1.01 -2.58
N VAL A 278 -5.65 1.73 -1.81
CA VAL A 278 -4.41 1.18 -1.23
C VAL A 278 -4.77 0.06 -0.25
N GLU A 279 -5.75 0.26 0.64
CA GLU A 279 -6.18 -0.72 1.63
C GLU A 279 -6.57 -2.07 1.00
N GLU A 280 -7.45 -2.08 -0.02
CA GLU A 280 -7.91 -3.32 -0.64
C GLU A 280 -6.79 -4.04 -1.39
N LEU A 281 -5.83 -3.31 -1.96
CA LEU A 281 -4.66 -3.91 -2.60
C LEU A 281 -3.69 -4.50 -1.57
N MET A 282 -3.49 -3.84 -0.43
CA MET A 282 -2.69 -4.39 0.67
C MET A 282 -3.35 -5.61 1.30
N ILE A 283 -4.68 -5.60 1.46
CA ILE A 283 -5.45 -6.77 1.92
C ILE A 283 -5.26 -7.95 0.95
N LEU A 284 -5.38 -7.71 -0.36
CA LEU A 284 -5.17 -8.74 -1.38
C LEU A 284 -3.71 -9.26 -1.38
N ALA A 285 -2.73 -8.37 -1.23
CA ALA A 285 -1.31 -8.72 -1.15
C ALA A 285 -1.02 -9.62 0.05
N ASN A 286 -1.44 -9.19 1.25
CA ASN A 286 -1.25 -9.94 2.48
C ASN A 286 -1.95 -11.31 2.43
N GLY A 287 -3.20 -11.35 1.95
CA GLY A 287 -3.93 -12.60 1.76
C GLY A 287 -3.23 -13.55 0.78
N SER A 288 -2.74 -13.03 -0.34
CA SER A 288 -2.04 -13.83 -1.36
C SER A 288 -0.72 -14.40 -0.84
N VAL A 289 0.05 -13.60 -0.09
CA VAL A 289 1.31 -14.06 0.54
C VAL A 289 1.03 -15.09 1.63
N ALA A 290 0.00 -14.89 2.47
CA ALA A 290 -0.40 -15.86 3.48
C ALA A 290 -0.79 -17.20 2.85
N GLU A 291 -1.64 -17.20 1.81
CA GLU A 291 -1.98 -18.39 1.02
C GLU A 291 -0.71 -19.07 0.46
N LYS A 292 0.23 -18.28 -0.09
CA LYS A 292 1.48 -18.80 -0.67
C LYS A 292 2.39 -19.43 0.37
N VAL A 293 2.58 -18.81 1.53
CA VAL A 293 3.44 -19.31 2.60
C VAL A 293 2.86 -20.59 3.19
N LEU A 294 1.55 -20.64 3.42
CA LEU A 294 0.85 -21.84 3.90
C LEU A 294 0.89 -23.01 2.91
N ALA A 295 0.88 -22.72 1.60
CA ALA A 295 0.96 -23.75 0.56
C ALA A 295 2.40 -24.20 0.26
N SER A 296 3.42 -23.51 0.79
CA SER A 296 4.83 -23.80 0.51
C SER A 296 5.45 -24.58 1.67
N PRO A 297 6.31 -25.59 1.42
CA PRO A 297 7.12 -26.17 2.48
C PRO A 297 8.06 -25.08 3.02
N THR A 298 7.79 -24.60 4.22
CA THR A 298 8.60 -23.55 4.88
C THR A 298 9.94 -24.15 5.29
N PRO A 299 11.08 -23.50 4.97
CA PRO A 299 12.34 -23.82 5.63
C PRO A 299 12.19 -23.62 7.13
N ALA A 300 12.79 -24.49 7.94
CA ALA A 300 12.75 -24.37 9.39
C ALA A 300 13.25 -22.97 9.83
N TRP A 301 12.53 -22.32 10.74
CA TRP A 301 12.98 -21.05 11.33
C TRP A 301 14.35 -21.25 12.02
N PRO A 302 15.35 -20.38 11.83
CA PRO A 302 16.63 -20.48 12.51
C PRO A 302 16.43 -20.43 14.03
N GLY A 303 16.62 -21.57 14.70
CA GLY A 303 16.42 -21.72 16.15
C GLY A 303 15.15 -22.46 16.57
N ALA A 304 14.26 -22.83 15.65
CA ALA A 304 13.24 -23.83 15.92
C ALA A 304 13.96 -25.18 16.13
N GLY A 305 13.90 -25.71 17.35
CA GLY A 305 14.40 -27.06 17.64
C GLY A 305 13.79 -28.06 16.66
N LYS A 306 14.55 -29.08 16.25
CA LYS A 306 14.07 -30.14 15.36
C LYS A 306 12.91 -30.90 16.00
N SER A 307 11.68 -30.40 15.83
CA SER A 307 10.46 -31.14 16.13
C SER A 307 10.14 -32.03 14.92
N ALA A 308 9.76 -33.28 15.18
CA ALA A 308 9.46 -34.29 14.17
C ALA A 308 8.17 -34.01 13.39
N ASP A 309 7.40 -32.99 13.76
CA ASP A 309 6.13 -32.60 13.15
C ASP A 309 6.28 -31.41 12.18
N ALA A 310 7.34 -31.41 11.36
CA ALA A 310 7.72 -30.32 10.45
C ALA A 310 6.84 -30.21 9.19
N HIS A 311 5.53 -30.42 9.33
CA HIS A 311 4.55 -30.04 8.33
C HIS A 311 3.74 -28.87 8.92
N ASN A 312 3.96 -27.67 8.37
CA ASN A 312 3.23 -26.41 8.66
C ASN A 312 3.62 -25.54 9.88
N GLY A 313 4.80 -25.74 10.50
CA GLY A 313 5.13 -25.13 11.80
C GLY A 313 5.61 -23.66 11.86
N ASP A 314 6.15 -23.08 10.79
CA ASP A 314 7.01 -21.87 10.93
C ASP A 314 6.50 -20.61 10.18
N ALA A 315 5.21 -20.55 9.86
CA ALA A 315 4.62 -19.36 9.24
C ALA A 315 4.17 -18.33 10.30
N VAL A 316 4.56 -17.06 10.13
CA VAL A 316 4.03 -15.95 10.93
C VAL A 316 2.75 -15.45 10.27
N LEU A 317 1.61 -15.69 10.92
CA LEU A 317 0.28 -15.29 10.45
C LEU A 317 -0.39 -14.37 11.47
N ARG A 318 -1.30 -13.51 10.99
CA ARG A 318 -2.18 -12.70 11.83
C ARG A 318 -3.60 -13.27 11.76
N SER A 319 -4.22 -13.46 12.92
CA SER A 319 -5.63 -13.86 13.03
C SER A 319 -6.39 -12.90 13.96
N HIS A 320 -7.69 -12.81 13.77
CA HIS A 320 -8.61 -12.09 14.65
C HIS A 320 -9.65 -13.08 15.14
N GLN A 321 -9.75 -13.26 16.46
CA GLN A 321 -10.74 -14.16 17.05
C GLN A 321 -12.12 -13.51 17.04
N PRO A 322 -13.22 -14.27 16.87
CA PRO A 322 -14.57 -13.72 16.99
C PRO A 322 -14.78 -13.05 18.36
N THR A 323 -15.46 -11.90 18.37
CA THR A 323 -15.83 -11.22 19.61
C THR A 323 -16.73 -12.12 20.46
N PRO A 324 -16.38 -12.41 21.72
CA PRO A 324 -17.20 -13.25 22.59
C PRO A 324 -18.64 -12.72 22.72
N ALA A 325 -19.64 -13.60 22.69
CA ALA A 325 -21.05 -13.22 22.77
C ALA A 325 -21.38 -12.31 23.96
N ARG A 326 -20.73 -12.54 25.12
CA ARG A 326 -20.89 -11.71 26.33
C ARG A 326 -20.50 -10.23 26.14
N GLU A 327 -19.62 -9.93 25.20
CA GLU A 327 -19.17 -8.56 24.88
C GLU A 327 -20.11 -7.89 23.86
N VAL A 328 -20.81 -8.69 23.04
CA VAL A 328 -21.76 -8.22 22.03
C VAL A 328 -23.15 -8.00 22.63
N GLU A 329 -23.56 -8.82 23.61
CA GLU A 329 -24.86 -8.80 24.26
C GLU A 329 -25.29 -7.40 24.78
N PRO A 330 -24.44 -6.59 25.46
CA PRO A 330 -24.83 -5.24 25.88
C PRO A 330 -25.15 -4.32 24.70
N VAL A 331 -24.42 -4.45 23.58
CA VAL A 331 -24.65 -3.66 22.36
C VAL A 331 -25.99 -4.03 21.76
N LEU A 332 -26.32 -5.33 21.67
CA LEU A 332 -27.62 -5.79 21.16
C LEU A 332 -28.78 -5.21 21.96
N ARG A 333 -28.70 -5.19 23.29
CA ARG A 333 -29.75 -4.59 24.14
C ARG A 333 -29.93 -3.09 23.92
N VAL A 334 -28.84 -2.36 23.69
CA VAL A 334 -28.91 -0.93 23.35
C VAL A 334 -29.61 -0.75 22.00
N LEU A 335 -29.28 -1.57 21.01
CA LEU A 335 -29.92 -1.53 19.68
C LEU A 335 -31.41 -1.88 19.76
N GLU A 336 -31.79 -2.90 20.54
CA GLU A 336 -33.20 -3.25 20.79
C GLU A 336 -33.95 -2.09 21.46
N GLY A 337 -33.37 -1.50 22.51
CA GLY A 337 -33.94 -0.34 23.20
C GLY A 337 -34.10 0.88 22.29
N ALA A 338 -33.25 1.02 21.28
CA ALA A 338 -33.33 2.06 20.25
C ALA A 338 -34.29 1.71 19.09
N GLY A 339 -34.93 0.54 19.13
CA GLY A 339 -35.83 0.07 18.05
C GLY A 339 -35.11 -0.34 16.76
N ILE A 340 -33.79 -0.58 16.82
CA ILE A 340 -33.00 -1.05 15.69
C ILE A 340 -33.09 -2.58 15.66
N ALA A 341 -33.80 -3.13 14.67
CA ALA A 341 -34.15 -4.54 14.52
C ALA A 341 -32.96 -5.48 14.19
N ALA A 342 -31.74 -5.15 14.61
CA ALA A 342 -30.51 -5.89 14.29
C ALA A 342 -30.39 -7.27 14.98
N VAL A 343 -31.34 -7.66 15.84
CA VAL A 343 -31.15 -8.83 16.72
C VAL A 343 -31.63 -10.16 16.14
N ALA A 344 -32.62 -10.17 15.24
CA ALA A 344 -33.20 -11.43 14.76
C ALA A 344 -32.27 -12.27 13.87
N ALA A 345 -31.20 -11.69 13.30
CA ALA A 345 -30.28 -12.37 12.38
C ALA A 345 -28.98 -12.85 13.03
N LEU A 346 -28.60 -12.35 14.21
CA LEU A 346 -27.37 -12.73 14.91
C LEU A 346 -27.55 -13.90 15.88
N GLN A 347 -28.81 -14.27 16.18
CA GLN A 347 -29.18 -15.35 17.10
C GLN A 347 -29.50 -16.69 16.39
N ALA A 348 -29.52 -16.74 15.05
CA ALA A 348 -29.85 -17.92 14.25
C ALA A 348 -28.60 -18.57 13.63
#